data_AF-A0A8T7AUR7-F1
#
_entry.id   AF-A0A8T7AUR7-F1
#
_cell.length_a   1.000
_cell.length_b   1.000
_cell.length_c   1.000
_cell.angle_alpha   90.00
_cell.angle_beta   90.00
_cell.angle_gamma   90.00
#
_symmetry.space_group_name_H-M   'P 1'
#
loop_
_entity.id
_entity.type
_entity.pdbx_description
1 polymer ?
#
loop_
_entity_poly.entity_id
_entity_poly.type
_entity_poly.pdbx_seq_one_letter_code
_entity_poly.pdbx_strand_id
1 'polypeptide(L)'
;MATRNTQQRKNFAAIGIALLTAIAISGCGGPESDEGVNVTVVELPTDTILNLACVDVGINAETCILDDPENPFRFVATPEFNVNDEDALTKFELFANLPGDETGAKAAFYLWATAQARFPSGENQYYTALSLHRLWDAEGDPIVRDQALRAYRSVLENYFGSVTFFVFFDGAPPISFPLNELTADKIVFSEITAGLASLVDGDTL
;
A
#
# COMPACT_ATOMS: atom_id res chain seq x y z
N MET A 1 -33.21 -16.31 81.27
CA MET A 1 -33.92 -17.32 80.47
C MET A 1 -33.70 -16.97 79.01
N ALA A 2 -32.97 -17.83 78.31
CA ALA A 2 -32.46 -17.63 76.96
C ALA A 2 -33.16 -18.58 76.00
N THR A 3 -33.55 -18.09 74.82
CA THR A 3 -33.79 -18.88 73.59
C THR A 3 -34.00 -17.88 72.43
N ARG A 4 -32.97 -17.57 71.63
CA ARG A 4 -32.51 -18.24 70.38
C ARG A 4 -33.45 -18.09 69.18
N ASN A 5 -32.91 -17.44 68.15
CA ASN A 5 -32.90 -17.81 66.72
C ASN A 5 -34.26 -18.02 66.02
N THR A 6 -34.50 -17.54 64.80
CA THR A 6 -33.64 -17.80 63.63
C THR A 6 -34.06 -16.90 62.47
N GLN A 7 -33.22 -15.97 62.04
CA GLN A 7 -33.30 -15.42 60.68
C GLN A 7 -32.09 -15.97 59.92
N GLN A 8 -32.21 -17.22 59.46
CA GLN A 8 -31.29 -17.81 58.50
C GLN A 8 -31.82 -17.59 57.09
N ARG A 9 -31.13 -16.78 56.30
CA ARG A 9 -30.75 -17.18 54.95
C ARG A 9 -29.32 -16.75 54.68
N LYS A 10 -28.56 -17.73 54.18
CA LYS A 10 -27.11 -17.82 54.08
C LYS A 10 -26.59 -17.00 52.89
N ASN A 11 -25.54 -16.22 53.15
CA ASN A 11 -24.24 -16.01 52.48
C ASN A 11 -24.02 -16.39 51.00
N PHE A 12 -22.92 -15.81 50.48
CA PHE A 12 -22.23 -15.95 49.18
C PHE A 12 -22.71 -14.94 48.12
N ALA A 13 -21.90 -14.14 47.45
CA ALA A 13 -20.45 -14.11 47.22
C ALA A 13 -20.04 -12.64 46.87
N ALA A 14 -18.92 -12.13 47.39
CA ALA A 14 -17.63 -12.02 46.69
C ALA A 14 -17.53 -10.88 45.66
N ILE A 15 -16.60 -9.95 45.93
CA ILE A 15 -15.62 -9.33 44.99
C ILE A 15 -16.25 -8.56 43.81
N GLY A 16 -16.16 -7.23 43.70
CA GLY A 16 -14.94 -6.43 43.75
C GLY A 16 -14.50 -6.07 42.33
N ILE A 17 -14.74 -4.81 41.94
CA ILE A 17 -14.15 -4.07 40.79
C ILE A 17 -14.55 -4.58 39.39
N ALA A 18 -15.51 -3.86 38.77
CA ALA A 18 -15.66 -3.82 37.31
C ALA A 18 -15.10 -2.48 36.82
N LEU A 19 -13.81 -2.46 36.46
CA LEU A 19 -13.23 -1.42 35.61
C LEU A 19 -13.69 -1.70 34.18
N LEU A 20 -14.73 -1.00 33.73
CA LEU A 20 -15.04 -0.89 32.30
C LEU A 20 -14.06 0.12 31.70
N THR A 21 -12.95 -0.40 31.20
CA THR A 21 -12.06 0.30 30.29
C THR A 21 -12.86 0.71 29.06
N ALA A 22 -13.07 2.01 28.87
CA ALA A 22 -13.54 2.55 27.62
C ALA A 22 -12.47 2.27 26.56
N ILE A 23 -12.67 1.24 25.74
CA ILE A 23 -11.94 1.09 24.50
C ILE A 23 -12.46 2.20 23.60
N ALA A 24 -11.74 3.32 23.57
CA ALA A 24 -11.85 4.26 22.48
C ALA A 24 -11.41 3.50 21.24
N ILE A 25 -12.38 2.99 20.48
CA ILE A 25 -12.19 2.63 19.09
C ILE A 25 -11.85 3.96 18.42
N SER A 26 -10.57 4.29 18.35
CA SER A 26 -10.09 5.17 17.28
C SER A 26 -10.27 4.34 16.02
N GLY A 27 -11.50 4.37 15.50
CA GLY A 27 -11.74 4.01 14.12
C GLY A 27 -10.81 4.89 13.32
N CYS A 28 -9.93 4.26 12.54
CA CYS A 28 -9.14 4.87 11.50
C CYS A 28 -9.99 5.98 10.88
N GLY A 29 -9.60 7.24 11.07
CA GLY A 29 -10.22 8.34 10.34
C GLY A 29 -10.06 7.99 8.87
N GLY A 30 -11.18 7.75 8.19
CA GLY A 30 -11.15 7.60 6.74
C GLY A 30 -10.50 8.85 6.14
N PRO A 31 -9.83 8.72 4.98
CA PRO A 31 -9.32 9.86 4.23
C PRO A 31 -10.24 11.07 4.28
N GLU A 32 -9.74 12.22 4.73
CA GLU A 32 -10.41 13.49 4.47
C GLU A 32 -10.32 13.78 2.97
N SER A 33 -11.45 14.15 2.39
CA SER A 33 -11.74 14.11 0.94
C SER A 33 -11.08 15.21 0.09
N ASP A 34 -9.92 15.74 0.48
CA ASP A 34 -9.15 16.68 -0.34
C ASP A 34 -8.06 15.95 -1.15
N GLU A 35 -8.47 14.88 -1.83
CA GLU A 35 -7.56 13.88 -2.44
C GLU A 35 -6.95 14.29 -3.79
N GLY A 36 -7.11 15.54 -4.22
CA GLY A 36 -6.78 16.01 -5.57
C GLY A 36 -8.04 16.28 -6.40
N VAL A 37 -7.85 16.48 -7.70
CA VAL A 37 -8.92 16.75 -8.66
C VAL A 37 -9.24 15.51 -9.49
N ASN A 38 -10.54 15.26 -9.68
CA ASN A 38 -10.98 14.26 -10.64
C ASN A 38 -10.73 14.81 -12.05
N VAL A 39 -9.98 14.07 -12.87
CA VAL A 39 -9.65 14.45 -14.25
C VAL A 39 -10.17 13.41 -15.23
N THR A 40 -10.51 13.86 -16.44
CA THR A 40 -10.99 12.98 -17.52
C THR A 40 -9.89 12.51 -18.46
N VAL A 41 -8.74 13.21 -18.49
CA VAL A 41 -7.58 12.88 -19.32
C VAL A 41 -6.30 13.17 -18.54
N VAL A 42 -5.39 12.20 -18.50
CA VAL A 42 -4.03 12.34 -17.98
C VAL A 42 -3.07 12.11 -19.14
N GLU A 43 -2.18 13.07 -19.40
CA GLU A 43 -1.10 12.87 -20.38
C GLU A 43 -0.02 11.99 -19.73
N LEU A 44 0.09 10.75 -20.20
CA LEU A 44 1.02 9.78 -19.64
C LEU A 44 2.42 9.94 -20.25
N PRO A 45 3.49 9.76 -19.46
CA PRO A 45 4.82 9.60 -20.02
C PRO A 45 4.86 8.35 -20.90
N THR A 46 5.57 8.44 -22.02
CA THR A 46 5.72 7.33 -22.98
C THR A 46 7.13 6.75 -22.99
N ASP A 47 8.05 7.34 -22.22
CA ASP A 47 9.41 6.89 -22.01
C ASP A 47 9.58 6.18 -20.66
N THR A 48 10.74 5.57 -20.50
CA THR A 48 11.15 4.76 -19.35
C THR A 48 12.21 5.46 -18.48
N ILE A 49 12.61 6.69 -18.82
CA ILE A 49 13.66 7.43 -18.11
C ILE A 49 13.03 8.13 -16.90
N LEU A 50 13.46 7.79 -15.69
CA LEU A 50 12.93 8.38 -14.46
C LEU A 50 13.94 9.32 -13.80
N ASN A 51 13.53 10.57 -13.59
CA ASN A 51 14.24 11.48 -12.68
C ASN A 51 13.61 11.40 -11.28
N LEU A 52 14.40 11.06 -10.26
CA LEU A 52 13.92 11.03 -8.89
C LEU A 52 13.76 12.47 -8.35
N ALA A 53 12.53 12.87 -8.04
CA ALA A 53 12.22 14.20 -7.51
C ALA A 53 12.95 14.54 -6.20
N CYS A 54 13.17 13.53 -5.36
CA CYS A 54 13.97 13.64 -4.15
C CYS A 54 14.57 12.28 -3.77
N VAL A 55 15.48 12.27 -2.79
CA VAL A 55 16.17 11.04 -2.35
C VAL A 55 15.21 9.95 -1.87
N ASP A 56 14.11 10.32 -1.21
CA ASP A 56 13.16 9.38 -0.59
C ASP A 56 11.85 9.26 -1.38
N VAL A 57 11.84 9.70 -2.64
CA VAL A 57 10.63 9.69 -3.48
C VAL A 57 10.03 8.28 -3.58
N GLY A 58 8.73 8.15 -3.28
CA GLY A 58 8.03 6.86 -3.29
C GLY A 58 8.37 5.93 -2.12
N ILE A 59 9.04 6.43 -1.08
CA ILE A 59 9.39 5.67 0.13
C ILE A 59 8.54 6.13 1.32
N ASN A 60 7.81 5.20 1.92
CA ASN A 60 6.96 5.39 3.10
C ASN A 60 6.01 6.60 2.91
N ALA A 61 5.91 7.49 3.90
CA ALA A 61 5.04 8.66 3.86
C ALA A 61 5.71 9.89 3.22
N GLU A 62 6.76 9.71 2.40
CA GLU A 62 7.41 10.84 1.74
C GLU A 62 6.53 11.45 0.65
N THR A 63 6.50 12.78 0.58
CA THR A 63 5.50 13.54 -0.20
C THR A 63 6.07 14.30 -1.39
N CYS A 64 7.39 14.35 -1.58
CA CYS A 64 8.02 15.13 -2.66
C CYS A 64 7.52 14.80 -4.08
N ILE A 65 6.94 13.61 -4.30
CA ILE A 65 6.31 13.22 -5.57
C ILE A 65 5.13 14.14 -5.95
N LEU A 66 4.47 14.77 -4.97
CA LEU A 66 3.37 15.69 -5.19
C LEU A 66 3.82 17.06 -5.73
N ASP A 67 5.11 17.38 -5.54
CA ASP A 67 5.74 18.60 -6.05
C ASP A 67 6.51 18.37 -7.35
N ASP A 68 6.65 17.12 -7.80
CA ASP A 68 7.38 16.76 -9.01
C ASP A 68 6.64 17.28 -10.26
N PRO A 69 7.23 18.18 -11.06
CA PRO A 69 6.62 18.65 -12.30
C PRO A 69 6.50 17.57 -13.38
N GLU A 70 7.29 16.49 -13.32
CA GLU A 70 7.20 15.36 -14.26
C GLU A 70 6.08 14.37 -13.89
N ASN A 71 5.54 14.45 -12.67
CA ASN A 71 4.46 13.57 -12.21
C ASN A 71 3.09 14.01 -12.78
N PRO A 72 2.48 13.23 -13.70
CA PRO A 72 1.19 13.59 -14.27
C PRO A 72 0.02 13.39 -13.29
N PHE A 73 0.23 12.66 -12.19
CA PHE A 73 -0.77 12.38 -11.15
C PHE A 73 -0.69 13.32 -9.95
N ARG A 74 0.26 14.26 -9.90
CA ARG A 74 0.51 15.14 -8.74
C ARG A 74 -0.75 15.83 -8.19
N PHE A 75 -1.70 16.15 -9.06
CA PHE A 75 -3.00 16.73 -8.70
C PHE A 75 -4.17 15.79 -8.91
N VAL A 76 -4.00 14.64 -9.58
CA VAL A 76 -5.09 13.71 -9.90
C VAL A 76 -5.51 12.95 -8.66
N ALA A 77 -6.79 12.85 -8.34
CA ALA A 77 -7.24 12.04 -7.21
C ALA A 77 -6.90 10.55 -7.38
N THR A 78 -6.46 9.91 -6.31
CA THR A 78 -6.05 8.50 -6.31
C THR A 78 -6.70 7.71 -5.16
N PRO A 79 -8.03 7.77 -5.00
CA PRO A 79 -8.72 7.03 -3.95
C PRO A 79 -8.55 5.54 -4.14
N GLU A 80 -8.47 4.80 -3.03
CA GLU A 80 -8.63 3.34 -3.07
C GLU A 80 -10.10 2.96 -3.29
N PHE A 81 -11.00 3.71 -2.65
CA PHE A 81 -12.45 3.59 -2.77
C PHE A 81 -13.08 4.94 -2.42
N ASN A 82 -14.21 5.28 -3.05
CA ASN A 82 -14.98 6.46 -2.72
C ASN A 82 -16.34 6.06 -2.14
N VAL A 83 -16.52 6.26 -0.84
CA VAL A 83 -17.75 5.91 -0.11
C VAL A 83 -18.98 6.72 -0.53
N ASN A 84 -18.77 7.86 -1.18
CA ASN A 84 -19.83 8.77 -1.60
C ASN A 84 -20.19 8.62 -3.09
N ASP A 85 -19.35 7.94 -3.87
CA ASP A 85 -19.52 7.74 -5.31
C ASP A 85 -18.82 6.43 -5.72
N GLU A 86 -19.59 5.35 -5.81
CA GLU A 86 -19.06 4.01 -6.12
C GLU A 86 -18.51 3.87 -7.55
N ASP A 87 -18.90 4.78 -8.44
CA ASP A 87 -18.43 4.86 -9.83
C ASP A 87 -17.25 5.83 -9.99
N ALA A 88 -16.76 6.43 -8.90
CA ALA A 88 -15.63 7.35 -8.96
C ALA A 88 -14.34 6.59 -9.30
N LEU A 89 -13.56 7.21 -10.19
CA LEU A 89 -12.31 6.65 -10.67
C LEU A 89 -11.34 6.35 -9.52
N THR A 90 -10.97 5.09 -9.36
CA THR A 90 -10.04 4.61 -8.33
C THR A 90 -8.60 4.54 -8.83
N LYS A 91 -7.64 4.44 -7.90
CA LYS A 91 -6.23 4.15 -8.23
C LYS A 91 -6.08 2.86 -9.06
N PHE A 92 -6.96 1.86 -8.85
CA PHE A 92 -6.92 0.61 -9.59
C PHE A 92 -7.42 0.75 -11.02
N GLU A 93 -8.48 1.54 -11.22
CA GLU A 93 -8.98 1.83 -12.57
C GLU A 93 -8.01 2.72 -13.34
N LEU A 94 -7.37 3.69 -12.68
CA LEU A 94 -6.26 4.45 -13.26
C LEU A 94 -5.14 3.52 -13.71
N PHE A 95 -4.73 2.57 -12.85
CA PHE A 95 -3.69 1.60 -13.17
C PHE A 95 -4.06 0.68 -14.33
N ALA A 96 -5.31 0.19 -14.38
CA ALA A 96 -5.79 -0.69 -15.45
C ALA A 96 -5.80 -0.02 -16.84
N ASN A 97 -5.82 1.31 -16.89
CA ASN A 97 -5.78 2.09 -18.14
C ASN A 97 -4.35 2.47 -18.58
N LEU A 98 -3.32 2.15 -17.79
CA LEU A 98 -1.92 2.38 -18.19
C LEU A 98 -1.47 1.34 -19.24
N PRO A 99 -0.47 1.66 -20.09
CA PRO A 99 0.17 0.65 -20.91
C PRO A 99 0.67 -0.53 -20.07
N GLY A 100 0.39 -1.75 -20.53
CA GLY A 100 0.77 -2.98 -19.81
C GLY A 100 2.21 -3.44 -20.06
N ASP A 101 2.91 -2.80 -21.00
CA ASP A 101 4.30 -3.05 -21.35
C ASP A 101 5.26 -2.14 -20.55
N GLU A 102 6.55 -2.19 -20.86
CA GLU A 102 7.59 -1.41 -20.20
C GLU A 102 7.34 0.10 -20.23
N THR A 103 6.64 0.62 -21.26
CA THR A 103 6.35 2.05 -21.40
C THR A 103 5.38 2.56 -20.36
N GLY A 104 4.58 1.68 -19.75
CA GLY A 104 3.66 2.02 -18.66
C GLY A 104 4.32 2.10 -17.28
N ALA A 105 5.55 1.60 -17.12
CA ALA A 105 6.20 1.48 -15.81
C ALA A 105 6.43 2.84 -15.13
N LYS A 106 6.75 3.89 -15.91
CA LYS A 106 6.93 5.26 -15.39
C LYS A 106 5.63 5.86 -14.90
N ALA A 107 4.56 5.71 -15.70
CA ALA A 107 3.22 6.13 -15.29
C ALA A 107 2.75 5.37 -14.04
N ALA A 108 3.00 4.06 -13.97
CA ALA A 108 2.66 3.23 -12.82
C ALA A 108 3.41 3.68 -11.56
N PHE A 109 4.72 3.98 -11.67
CA PHE A 109 5.49 4.53 -10.58
C PHE A 109 4.86 5.84 -10.06
N TYR A 110 4.58 6.79 -10.95
CA TYR A 110 3.98 8.06 -10.55
C TYR A 110 2.61 7.89 -9.88
N LEU A 111 1.76 7.02 -10.42
CA LEU A 111 0.44 6.73 -9.85
C LEU A 111 0.56 6.14 -8.44
N TRP A 112 1.32 5.06 -8.28
CA TRP A 112 1.45 4.37 -7.00
C TRP A 112 2.19 5.18 -5.96
N ALA A 113 3.24 5.92 -6.36
CA ALA A 113 3.96 6.83 -5.45
C ALA A 113 3.07 8.00 -5.01
N THR A 114 2.22 8.53 -5.89
CA THR A 114 1.24 9.58 -5.54
C THR A 114 0.21 9.03 -4.55
N ALA A 115 -0.34 7.84 -4.81
CA ALA A 115 -1.26 7.17 -3.89
C ALA A 115 -0.60 6.90 -2.53
N GLN A 116 0.66 6.46 -2.53
CA GLN A 116 1.46 6.23 -1.34
C GLN A 116 1.71 7.51 -0.54
N ALA A 117 2.03 8.63 -1.20
CA ALA A 117 2.28 9.90 -0.55
C ALA A 117 1.02 10.47 0.15
N ARG A 118 -0.16 10.24 -0.42
CA ARG A 118 -1.43 10.70 0.17
C ARG A 118 -1.99 9.73 1.21
N PHE A 119 -1.93 8.44 0.89
CA PHE A 119 -2.47 7.35 1.72
C PHE A 119 -1.43 6.24 1.84
N PRO A 120 -0.47 6.40 2.76
CA PRO A 120 0.60 5.43 2.92
C PRO A 120 0.05 4.04 3.30
N SER A 121 0.31 3.04 2.46
CA SER A 121 -0.14 1.67 2.69
C SER A 121 0.88 0.67 2.15
N GLY A 122 0.87 -0.56 2.68
CA GLY A 122 1.79 -1.58 2.18
C GLY A 122 1.58 -1.90 0.71
N GLU A 123 0.33 -1.91 0.26
CA GLU A 123 -0.02 -2.18 -1.14
C GLU A 123 0.51 -1.08 -2.06
N ASN A 124 0.26 0.18 -1.71
CA ASN A 124 0.79 1.33 -2.47
C ASN A 124 2.33 1.32 -2.48
N GLN A 125 2.97 1.03 -1.35
CA GLN A 125 4.42 0.90 -1.26
C GLN A 125 4.97 -0.24 -2.13
N TYR A 126 4.30 -1.40 -2.14
CA TYR A 126 4.70 -2.57 -2.92
C TYR A 126 4.59 -2.31 -4.43
N TYR A 127 3.47 -1.72 -4.89
CA TYR A 127 3.33 -1.40 -6.31
C TYR A 127 4.22 -0.24 -6.76
N THR A 128 4.58 0.68 -5.86
CA THR A 128 5.63 1.67 -6.11
C THR A 128 6.98 0.98 -6.33
N ALA A 129 7.35 0.03 -5.46
CA ALA A 129 8.59 -0.73 -5.57
C ALA A 129 8.65 -1.58 -6.86
N LEU A 130 7.55 -2.27 -7.19
CA LEU A 130 7.45 -3.07 -8.41
C LEU A 130 7.55 -2.22 -9.67
N SER A 131 7.00 -1.00 -9.67
CA SER A 131 7.10 -0.09 -10.81
C SER A 131 8.53 0.40 -11.01
N LEU A 132 9.24 0.72 -9.92
CA LEU A 132 10.68 1.05 -9.96
C LEU A 132 11.53 -0.14 -10.45
N HIS A 133 11.20 -1.36 -10.03
CA HIS A 133 11.89 -2.57 -10.52
C HIS A 133 11.71 -2.72 -12.03
N ARG A 134 10.49 -2.58 -12.55
CA ARG A 134 10.24 -2.63 -14.01
C ARG A 134 10.99 -1.55 -14.78
N LEU A 135 11.07 -0.33 -14.23
CA LEU A 135 11.85 0.75 -14.84
C LEU A 135 13.34 0.43 -14.89
N TRP A 136 13.89 -0.11 -13.80
CA TRP A 136 15.28 -0.56 -13.78
C TRP A 136 15.53 -1.72 -14.75
N ASP A 137 14.61 -2.69 -14.84
CA ASP A 137 14.72 -3.81 -15.79
C ASP A 137 14.78 -3.33 -17.24
N ALA A 138 14.00 -2.29 -17.58
CA ALA A 138 13.99 -1.69 -18.91
C ALA A 138 15.26 -0.87 -19.23
N GLU A 139 15.74 -0.04 -18.28
CA GLU A 139 16.79 0.96 -18.56
C GLU A 139 18.18 0.60 -18.00
N GLY A 140 18.24 -0.23 -16.98
CA GLY A 140 19.49 -0.60 -16.29
C GLY A 140 20.08 0.50 -15.40
N ASP A 141 19.34 1.57 -15.07
CA ASP A 141 19.85 2.65 -14.22
C ASP A 141 20.07 2.18 -12.76
N PRO A 142 21.32 2.18 -12.25
CA PRO A 142 21.62 1.75 -10.89
C PRO A 142 20.95 2.62 -9.80
N ILE A 143 20.66 3.89 -10.07
CA ILE A 143 19.95 4.76 -9.13
C ILE A 143 18.50 4.28 -8.96
N VAL A 144 17.85 3.90 -10.07
CA VAL A 144 16.49 3.35 -10.05
C VAL A 144 16.47 1.98 -9.38
N ARG A 145 17.49 1.13 -9.62
CA ARG A 145 17.68 -0.15 -8.90
C ARG A 145 17.74 0.04 -7.39
N ASP A 146 18.60 0.95 -6.94
CA ASP A 146 18.78 1.22 -5.52
C ASP A 146 17.49 1.78 -4.90
N GLN A 147 16.75 2.61 -5.64
CA GLN A 147 15.44 3.10 -5.19
C GLN A 147 14.39 1.98 -5.10
N ALA A 148 14.35 1.07 -6.07
CA ALA A 148 13.47 -0.10 -6.04
C ALA A 148 13.73 -0.97 -4.81
N LEU A 149 15.01 -1.26 -4.52
CA LEU A 149 15.42 -2.00 -3.33
C LEU A 149 15.00 -1.30 -2.03
N ARG A 150 15.15 0.02 -1.95
CA ARG A 150 14.71 0.81 -0.79
C ARG A 150 13.20 0.79 -0.62
N ALA A 151 12.45 0.87 -1.72
CA ALA A 151 11.00 0.78 -1.70
C ALA A 151 10.51 -0.60 -1.22
N TYR A 152 11.13 -1.68 -1.70
CA TYR A 152 10.84 -3.03 -1.20
C TYR A 152 11.22 -3.22 0.28
N ARG A 153 12.37 -2.69 0.72
CA ARG A 153 12.73 -2.69 2.15
C ARG A 153 11.69 -1.96 2.98
N SER A 154 11.16 -0.84 2.50
CA SER A 154 10.08 -0.11 3.18
C SER A 154 8.82 -0.96 3.33
N VAL A 155 8.49 -1.86 2.39
CA VAL A 155 7.40 -2.84 2.57
C VAL A 155 7.67 -3.71 3.80
N LEU A 156 8.90 -4.23 3.94
CA LEU A 156 9.27 -5.12 5.05
C LEU A 156 9.43 -4.39 6.39
N GLU A 157 9.85 -3.14 6.37
CA GLU A 157 10.15 -2.37 7.59
C GLU A 157 8.92 -1.62 8.13
N ASN A 158 8.15 -0.99 7.25
CA ASN A 158 7.03 -0.12 7.61
C ASN A 158 5.66 -0.80 7.43
N TYR A 159 5.58 -1.84 6.61
CA TYR A 159 4.31 -2.47 6.20
C TYR A 159 4.34 -4.01 6.25
N PHE A 160 5.15 -4.58 7.15
CA PHE A 160 5.45 -6.03 7.17
C PHE A 160 4.20 -6.94 7.14
N GLY A 161 3.16 -6.57 7.88
CA GLY A 161 1.92 -7.35 8.00
C GLY A 161 0.84 -6.99 6.97
N SER A 162 1.14 -6.11 6.01
CA SER A 162 0.18 -5.70 4.99
C SER A 162 -0.03 -6.80 3.94
N VAL A 163 -1.18 -6.73 3.29
CA VAL A 163 -1.60 -7.65 2.23
C VAL A 163 -2.02 -6.85 1.00
N THR A 164 -2.02 -7.50 -0.15
CA THR A 164 -2.74 -7.03 -1.35
C THR A 164 -3.80 -8.06 -1.73
N PHE A 165 -4.82 -7.65 -2.47
CA PHE A 165 -5.96 -8.49 -2.84
C PHE A 165 -6.02 -8.68 -4.36
N PHE A 166 -6.31 -9.91 -4.77
CA PHE A 166 -6.57 -10.23 -6.18
C PHE A 166 -7.93 -10.90 -6.33
N VAL A 167 -8.59 -10.57 -7.45
CA VAL A 167 -9.80 -11.22 -7.93
C VAL A 167 -9.46 -11.90 -9.24
N PHE A 168 -9.54 -13.24 -9.29
CA PHE A 168 -9.08 -14.02 -10.45
C PHE A 168 -10.10 -14.08 -11.59
N PHE A 169 -11.38 -13.92 -11.30
CA PHE A 169 -12.47 -13.87 -12.27
C PHE A 169 -13.66 -13.15 -11.65
N ASP A 170 -14.54 -12.60 -12.50
CA ASP A 170 -15.72 -11.88 -12.05
C ASP A 170 -16.61 -12.76 -11.14
N GLY A 171 -16.99 -12.22 -9.98
CA GLY A 171 -17.72 -12.93 -8.93
C GLY A 171 -16.87 -13.84 -8.01
N ALA A 172 -15.55 -13.94 -8.18
CA ALA A 172 -14.68 -14.64 -7.23
C ALA A 172 -14.51 -13.82 -5.93
N PRO A 173 -14.46 -14.46 -4.75
CA PRO A 173 -14.08 -13.75 -3.54
C PRO A 173 -12.62 -13.27 -3.66
N PRO A 174 -12.29 -12.06 -3.18
CA PRO A 174 -10.91 -11.58 -3.14
C PRO A 174 -10.03 -12.52 -2.32
N ILE A 175 -8.84 -12.82 -2.83
CA ILE A 175 -7.81 -13.59 -2.12
C ILE A 175 -6.71 -12.62 -1.72
N SER A 176 -6.35 -12.64 -0.44
CA SER A 176 -5.26 -11.83 0.09
C SER A 176 -3.92 -12.56 -0.04
N PHE A 177 -2.88 -11.80 -0.38
CA PHE A 177 -1.50 -12.27 -0.42
C PHE A 177 -0.65 -11.42 0.52
N PRO A 178 0.16 -12.05 1.38
CA PRO A 178 1.02 -11.32 2.31
C PRO A 178 2.18 -10.66 1.56
N LEU A 179 2.33 -9.35 1.74
CA LEU A 179 3.27 -8.55 0.95
C LEU A 179 4.73 -8.82 1.29
N ASN A 180 5.03 -9.32 2.49
CA ASN A 180 6.38 -9.74 2.86
C ASN A 180 6.86 -10.92 1.97
N GLU A 181 5.99 -11.89 1.71
CA GLU A 181 6.31 -13.04 0.84
C GLU A 181 6.46 -12.60 -0.62
N LEU A 182 5.53 -11.78 -1.12
CA LEU A 182 5.62 -11.22 -2.47
C LEU A 182 6.88 -10.34 -2.64
N THR A 183 7.26 -9.59 -1.62
CA THR A 183 8.49 -8.79 -1.64
C THR A 183 9.73 -9.67 -1.70
N ALA A 184 9.80 -10.72 -0.86
CA ALA A 184 10.91 -11.66 -0.91
C ALA A 184 11.03 -12.33 -2.28
N ASP A 185 9.91 -12.73 -2.86
CA ASP A 185 9.83 -13.31 -4.20
C ASP A 185 10.33 -12.34 -5.29
N LYS A 186 9.93 -11.07 -5.24
CA LYS A 186 10.38 -10.05 -6.22
C LYS A 186 11.82 -9.57 -6.02
N ILE A 187 12.41 -9.74 -4.85
CA ILE A 187 13.84 -9.44 -4.67
C ILE A 187 14.71 -10.60 -5.15
N VAL A 188 14.34 -11.84 -4.83
CA VAL A 188 15.23 -13.02 -4.96
C VAL A 188 14.92 -13.88 -6.19
N PHE A 189 13.65 -14.05 -6.55
CA PHE A 189 13.20 -14.97 -7.59
C PHE A 189 12.52 -14.26 -8.77
N SER A 190 12.78 -12.97 -8.94
CA SER A 190 12.09 -12.10 -9.89
C SER A 190 12.15 -12.61 -11.33
N GLU A 191 13.24 -13.24 -11.74
CA GLU A 191 13.39 -13.77 -13.10
C GLU A 191 12.40 -14.91 -13.35
N ILE A 192 12.22 -15.78 -12.34
CA ILE A 192 11.37 -16.96 -12.43
C ILE A 192 9.89 -16.58 -12.26
N THR A 193 9.58 -15.67 -11.35
CA THR A 193 8.19 -15.38 -10.95
C THR A 193 7.60 -14.11 -11.56
N ALA A 194 8.44 -13.26 -12.14
CA ALA A 194 8.04 -11.99 -12.74
C ALA A 194 8.61 -11.77 -14.15
N GLY A 195 9.62 -12.55 -14.55
CA GLY A 195 10.40 -12.27 -15.77
C GLY A 195 11.26 -11.01 -15.67
N LEU A 196 11.53 -10.52 -14.47
CA LEU A 196 12.34 -9.30 -14.22
C LEU A 196 13.72 -9.68 -13.73
N ALA A 197 14.76 -8.95 -14.14
CA ALA A 197 16.12 -9.13 -13.66
C ALA A 197 16.21 -9.10 -12.12
N SER A 198 17.10 -9.89 -11.53
CA SER A 198 17.27 -9.93 -10.07
C SER A 198 17.81 -8.61 -9.51
N LEU A 199 17.11 -8.02 -8.52
CA LEU A 199 17.57 -6.81 -7.84
C LEU A 199 18.79 -7.03 -6.94
N VAL A 200 19.09 -8.28 -6.58
CA VAL A 200 20.25 -8.63 -5.76
C VAL A 200 21.25 -9.44 -6.55
N ASP A 201 22.53 -9.12 -6.37
CA ASP A 201 23.62 -9.85 -6.98
C ASP A 201 23.82 -11.16 -6.19
N GLY A 202 23.47 -12.29 -6.79
CA GLY A 202 23.66 -13.62 -6.21
C GLY A 202 23.26 -14.72 -7.18
N ASP A 203 23.92 -15.88 -7.09
CA ASP A 203 23.48 -17.09 -7.79
C ASP A 203 22.07 -17.43 -7.28
N THR A 204 21.06 -17.28 -8.13
CA THR A 204 19.75 -17.88 -7.93
C THR A 204 19.97 -19.41 -7.83
N LEU A 205 19.61 -20.01 -6.69
CA LEU A 205 19.84 -21.43 -6.38
C LEU A 205 19.37 -22.39 -7.48
#